data_AF-A0A2P2JP28-F1
#
_entry.id   AF-A0A2P2JP28-F1
#
_cell.length_a   1.000
_cell.length_b   1.000
_cell.length_c   1.000
_cell.angle_alpha   90.00
_cell.angle_beta   90.00
_cell.angle_gamma   90.00
#
_symmetry.space_group_name_H-M   'P 1'
#
loop_
_entity.id
_entity.type
_entity.pdbx_description
1 polymer ?
#
loop_
_entity_poly.entity_id
_entity_poly.type
_entity_poly.pdbx_seq_one_letter_code
_entity_poly.pdbx_strand_id
1 'polypeptide(L)'
;MGLGKTLQAISFISYLKAHQMSPGPFLILCPLSVTDGWVSEMHKFAPKLKVLQYVGDKQHRCNLRNLMYGHIKEHSSSSDTLQVPWHCFDVLLTTYDIALVDQDFLSQIPWHYAIIDEAQRLKNPSSVCF
;
A
#
# COMPACT_ATOMS: atom_id res chain seq x y z
N MET A 1 0.78 8.93 19.53
CA MET A 1 -0.17 9.83 20.24
C MET A 1 -1.61 9.49 19.87
N GLY A 2 -2.43 9.07 20.84
CA GLY A 2 -3.75 8.43 20.69
C GLY A 2 -4.92 9.33 20.26
N LEU A 3 -4.68 10.33 19.41
CA LEU A 3 -5.71 11.21 18.85
C LEU A 3 -6.52 10.58 17.70
N GLY A 4 -6.30 9.30 17.41
CA GLY A 4 -7.03 8.59 16.34
C GLY A 4 -6.59 8.94 14.92
N LYS A 5 -5.36 9.41 14.71
CA LYS A 5 -4.82 9.73 13.38
C LYS A 5 -4.89 8.56 12.40
N THR A 6 -4.60 7.36 12.89
CA THR A 6 -4.71 6.11 12.11
C THR A 6 -6.15 5.92 11.65
N LEU A 7 -7.12 5.93 12.57
CA LEU A 7 -8.54 5.85 12.22
C LEU A 7 -9.00 6.94 11.24
N GLN A 8 -8.51 8.18 11.38
CA GLN A 8 -8.81 9.27 10.44
C GLN A 8 -8.30 8.95 9.03
N ALA A 9 -7.06 8.47 8.91
CA ALA A 9 -6.46 8.04 7.64
C ALA A 9 -7.20 6.85 7.01
N ILE A 10 -7.59 5.86 7.81
CA ILE A 10 -8.39 4.71 7.36
C ILE A 10 -9.75 5.17 6.84
N SER A 11 -10.40 6.07 7.58
CA SER A 11 -11.71 6.63 7.21
C SER A 11 -11.62 7.41 5.90
N PHE A 12 -10.53 8.15 5.69
CA PHE A 12 -10.26 8.87 4.45
C PHE A 12 -10.12 7.92 3.25
N ILE A 13 -9.30 6.87 3.34
CA ILE A 13 -9.17 5.87 2.26
C ILE A 13 -10.52 5.20 1.98
N SER A 14 -11.23 4.81 3.04
CA SER A 14 -12.54 4.16 2.92
C SER A 14 -13.55 5.06 2.20
N TYR A 15 -13.57 6.35 2.55
CA TYR A 15 -14.43 7.35 1.92
C TYR A 15 -14.13 7.50 0.42
N LEU A 16 -12.85 7.65 0.05
CA LEU A 16 -12.42 7.80 -1.35
C LEU A 16 -12.87 6.61 -2.21
N LYS A 17 -12.73 5.40 -1.67
CA LYS A 17 -13.14 4.19 -2.37
C LYS A 17 -14.66 4.06 -2.45
N ALA A 18 -15.37 4.33 -1.36
CA ALA A 18 -16.84 4.20 -1.32
C ALA A 18 -17.55 5.16 -2.28
N HIS A 19 -16.99 6.35 -2.50
CA HIS A 19 -17.52 7.38 -3.40
C HIS A 19 -16.92 7.31 -4.82
N GLN A 20 -16.12 6.27 -5.11
CA GLN A 20 -15.48 6.05 -6.42
C GLN A 20 -14.64 7.25 -6.90
N MET A 21 -14.16 8.07 -5.97
CA MET A 21 -13.33 9.23 -6.29
C MET A 21 -11.91 8.82 -6.67
N SER A 22 -11.43 7.71 -6.08
CA SER A 22 -10.15 7.10 -6.40
C SER A 22 -10.27 5.58 -6.21
N PRO A 23 -10.12 4.78 -7.29
CA PRO A 23 -10.22 3.32 -7.19
C PRO A 23 -9.02 2.68 -6.47
N GLY A 24 -7.93 3.42 -6.26
CA GLY A 24 -6.66 2.90 -5.74
C GLY A 24 -5.70 2.51 -6.87
N PRO A 25 -4.50 2.00 -6.54
CA PRO A 25 -4.07 1.56 -5.21
C PRO A 25 -3.54 2.68 -4.30
N PHE A 26 -3.61 2.46 -2.99
CA PHE A 26 -3.10 3.36 -1.94
C PHE A 26 -1.87 2.77 -1.25
N LEU A 27 -0.87 3.60 -0.95
CA LEU A 27 0.35 3.20 -0.23
C LEU A 27 0.31 3.70 1.22
N ILE A 28 0.70 2.87 2.17
CA ILE A 28 0.95 3.28 3.56
C ILE A 28 2.39 2.92 3.92
N LEU A 29 3.16 3.93 4.31
CA LEU A 29 4.51 3.81 4.85
C LEU A 29 4.48 4.04 6.35
N CYS A 30 4.93 3.05 7.13
CA CYS A 30 4.96 3.15 8.57
C CYS A 30 6.16 2.41 9.18
N PRO A 31 6.52 2.66 10.45
CA PRO A 31 7.49 1.83 11.16
C PRO A 31 7.06 0.35 11.24
N LEU A 32 8.01 -0.58 11.21
CA LEU A 32 7.73 -2.02 11.30
C LEU A 32 6.91 -2.38 12.56
N SER A 33 7.16 -1.70 13.68
CA SER A 33 6.49 -1.97 14.96
C SER A 33 5.00 -1.65 14.97
N VAL A 34 4.48 -0.90 13.99
CA VAL A 34 3.06 -0.52 13.93
C VAL A 34 2.31 -1.16 12.77
N THR A 35 2.96 -2.00 11.94
CA THR A 35 2.31 -2.60 10.77
C THR A 35 1.11 -3.46 11.17
N ASP A 36 1.26 -4.28 12.20
CA ASP A 36 0.19 -5.18 12.65
C ASP A 36 -0.97 -4.40 13.29
N GLY A 37 -0.65 -3.26 13.91
CA GLY A 37 -1.64 -2.31 14.41
C GLY A 37 -2.46 -1.71 13.27
N TRP A 38 -1.80 -1.23 12.21
CA TRP A 38 -2.46 -0.75 11.00
C TRP A 38 -3.36 -1.81 10.37
N VAL A 39 -2.86 -3.05 10.22
CA VAL A 39 -3.66 -4.16 9.69
C VAL A 39 -4.88 -4.42 10.57
N SER A 40 -4.72 -4.47 11.89
CA SER A 40 -5.82 -4.72 12.83
C SER A 40 -6.88 -3.62 12.78
N GLU A 41 -6.47 -2.35 12.75
CA GLU A 41 -7.40 -1.22 12.64
C GLU A 41 -8.13 -1.21 11.30
N MET A 42 -7.44 -1.51 10.20
CA MET A 42 -8.07 -1.61 8.88
C MET A 42 -9.13 -2.71 8.83
N HIS A 43 -8.84 -3.89 9.36
CA HIS A 43 -9.82 -4.97 9.46
C HIS A 43 -11.00 -4.60 10.35
N LYS A 44 -10.77 -3.86 11.43
CA LYS A 44 -11.81 -3.43 12.36
C LYS A 44 -12.72 -2.35 11.78
N PHE A 45 -12.15 -1.32 11.16
CA PHE A 45 -12.88 -0.11 10.77
C PHE A 45 -13.23 -0.04 9.28
N ALA A 46 -12.49 -0.75 8.42
CA ALA A 46 -12.71 -0.78 6.99
C ALA A 46 -12.54 -2.20 6.40
N PRO A 47 -13.31 -3.21 6.85
CA PRO A 47 -13.15 -4.62 6.45
C PRO A 47 -13.36 -4.88 4.95
N LYS A 48 -13.96 -3.94 4.22
CA LYS A 48 -14.15 -4.02 2.76
C LYS A 48 -12.88 -3.68 1.98
N LEU A 49 -11.88 -3.07 2.62
CA LEU A 49 -10.60 -2.74 2.01
C LEU A 49 -9.68 -3.96 2.04
N LYS A 50 -9.18 -4.36 0.88
CA LYS A 50 -8.16 -5.40 0.74
C LYS A 50 -6.80 -4.80 1.09
N VAL A 51 -6.25 -5.17 2.24
CA VAL A 51 -4.93 -4.72 2.68
C VAL A 51 -3.89 -5.79 2.41
N LEU A 52 -2.82 -5.42 1.70
CA LEU A 52 -1.64 -6.24 1.49
C LEU A 52 -0.51 -5.75 2.37
N GLN A 53 -0.09 -6.57 3.34
CA GLN A 53 1.07 -6.30 4.17
C GLN A 53 2.34 -6.74 3.44
N TYR A 54 3.06 -5.79 2.86
CA TYR A 54 4.30 -6.02 2.13
C TYR A 54 5.50 -5.84 3.06
N VAL A 55 5.73 -6.85 3.90
CA VAL A 55 6.83 -6.92 4.88
C VAL A 55 7.50 -8.30 4.84
N GLY A 56 8.49 -8.53 5.70
CA GLY A 56 9.16 -9.83 5.81
C GLY A 56 10.41 -9.95 4.94
N ASP A 57 10.92 -11.18 4.81
CA ASP A 57 12.17 -11.45 4.11
C ASP A 57 12.08 -11.29 2.59
N LYS A 58 13.23 -11.31 1.91
CA LYS A 58 13.31 -11.12 0.46
C LYS A 58 12.54 -12.19 -0.32
N GLN A 59 12.50 -13.42 0.19
CA GLN A 59 11.83 -14.54 -0.48
C GLN A 59 10.31 -14.39 -0.39
N HIS A 60 9.79 -14.04 0.78
CA HIS A 60 8.38 -13.73 1.00
C HIS A 60 7.92 -12.60 0.08
N ARG A 61 8.68 -11.50 0.03
CA ARG A 61 8.37 -10.36 -0.87
C ARG A 61 8.43 -10.76 -2.34
N CYS A 62 9.38 -11.61 -2.74
CA CYS A 62 9.43 -12.17 -4.10
C CYS A 62 8.15 -12.95 -4.44
N ASN A 63 7.68 -13.78 -3.52
CA ASN A 63 6.45 -14.54 -3.70
C ASN A 63 5.23 -13.62 -3.82
N LEU A 64 5.13 -12.58 -2.98
CA LEU A 64 4.06 -11.57 -3.07
C LEU A 64 4.06 -10.88 -4.45
N ARG A 65 5.22 -10.46 -4.94
CA ARG A 65 5.34 -9.86 -6.29
C ARG A 65 4.89 -10.82 -7.37
N ASN A 66 5.29 -12.09 -7.32
CA ASN A 66 4.88 -13.10 -8.29
C ASN A 66 3.36 -13.29 -8.30
N LEU A 67 2.71 -13.29 -7.13
CA LEU A 67 1.25 -13.34 -7.04
C LEU A 67 0.59 -12.11 -7.67
N MET A 68 1.15 -10.92 -7.43
CA MET A 68 0.64 -9.67 -8.02
C MET A 68 0.76 -9.66 -9.55
N TYR A 69 1.91 -10.07 -10.11
CA TYR A 69 2.11 -10.15 -11.57
C TYR A 69 1.37 -11.32 -12.22
N GLY A 70 1.14 -12.42 -11.50
CA GLY A 70 0.38 -13.56 -12.01
C GLY A 70 -1.04 -13.17 -12.43
N HIS A 71 -1.72 -12.38 -11.59
CA HIS A 71 -3.06 -11.86 -11.89
C HIS A 71 -3.10 -10.91 -13.09
N ILE A 72 -2.00 -10.19 -13.37
CA ILE A 72 -1.88 -9.30 -14.53
C ILE A 72 -1.87 -10.09 -15.85
N LYS A 73 -1.20 -11.25 -15.88
CA LYS A 73 -1.10 -12.07 -17.10
C LYS A 73 -2.41 -12.80 -17.46
N GLU A 74 -3.16 -13.28 -16.48
CA GLU A 74 -4.42 -14.00 -16.74
C GLU A 74 -5.51 -13.11 -17.37
N HIS A 75 -5.56 -11.83 -16.99
CA HIS A 75 -6.57 -10.88 -17.48
C HIS A 75 -6.19 -10.19 -18.80
N SER A 76 -4.97 -10.43 -19.32
CA SER A 76 -4.49 -9.80 -20.57
C SER A 76 -4.92 -10.55 -21.85
N SER A 77 -5.77 -11.58 -21.73
CA SER A 77 -6.27 -12.36 -22.88
C SER A 77 -7.47 -11.71 -23.60
N SER A 78 -8.00 -10.61 -23.09
CA SER A 78 -9.05 -9.82 -23.74
C SER A 78 -8.45 -8.55 -24.34
N SER A 79 -8.54 -8.47 -25.66
CA SER A 79 -8.07 -7.40 -26.55
C SER A 79 -8.81 -6.07 -26.36
N ASP A 80 -8.73 -5.46 -25.18
CA ASP A 80 -9.08 -4.06 -25.01
C ASP A 80 -7.98 -3.31 -24.26
N THR A 81 -7.64 -2.18 -24.86
CA THR A 81 -6.46 -1.39 -24.56
C THR A 81 -6.72 -0.53 -23.32
N LEU A 82 -5.70 -0.41 -22.46
CA LEU A 82 -5.56 0.58 -21.37
C LEU A 82 -6.47 0.41 -20.15
N GLN A 83 -6.19 -0.57 -19.31
CA GLN A 83 -6.13 -0.42 -17.83
C GLN A 83 -5.82 -1.78 -17.23
N VAL A 84 -4.54 -2.03 -16.88
CA VAL A 84 -4.15 -3.21 -16.11
C VAL A 84 -4.81 -3.06 -14.75
N PRO A 85 -5.78 -3.91 -14.36
CA PRO A 85 -6.46 -3.70 -13.10
C PRO A 85 -5.51 -4.16 -12.00
N TRP A 86 -4.95 -3.22 -11.24
CA TRP A 86 -4.36 -3.49 -9.95
C TRP A 86 -5.49 -3.86 -8.95
N HIS A 87 -6.21 -4.95 -9.22
CA HIS A 87 -7.39 -5.39 -8.45
C HIS A 87 -7.07 -6.40 -7.34
N CYS A 88 -5.80 -6.73 -7.15
CA CYS A 88 -5.38 -7.69 -6.12
C CYS A 88 -5.52 -7.12 -4.70
N PHE A 89 -5.29 -5.82 -4.52
CA PHE A 89 -5.34 -5.13 -3.23
C PHE A 89 -5.76 -3.67 -3.41
N ASP A 90 -6.29 -3.07 -2.35
CA ASP A 90 -6.64 -1.66 -2.31
C ASP A 90 -5.54 -0.84 -1.66
N VAL A 91 -4.94 -1.39 -0.61
CA VAL A 91 -3.93 -0.73 0.21
C VAL A 91 -2.72 -1.64 0.32
N LEU A 92 -1.53 -1.13 -0.02
CA LEU A 92 -0.27 -1.78 0.29
C LEU A 92 0.36 -1.09 1.51
N LEU A 93 0.63 -1.87 2.55
CA LEU A 93 1.28 -1.43 3.77
C LEU A 93 2.72 -1.93 3.76
N THR A 94 3.69 -1.03 3.87
CA THR A 94 5.10 -1.40 3.94
C THR A 94 5.88 -0.48 4.87
N THR A 95 7.16 -0.78 5.05
CA THR A 95 8.07 0.00 5.88
C THR A 95 8.98 0.88 5.04
N TYR A 96 9.55 1.90 5.66
CA TYR A 96 10.54 2.77 5.02
C TYR A 96 11.72 2.00 4.45
N ASP A 97 12.29 1.06 5.21
CA ASP A 97 13.48 0.31 4.79
C ASP A 97 13.16 -0.58 3.57
N ILE A 98 11.99 -1.22 3.56
CA ILE A 98 11.56 -2.04 2.42
C ILE A 98 11.22 -1.17 1.22
N ALA A 99 10.60 0.00 1.42
CA ALA A 99 10.29 0.93 0.36
C ALA A 99 11.54 1.38 -0.40
N LEU A 100 12.67 1.52 0.30
CA LEU A 100 13.95 1.87 -0.30
C LEU A 100 14.61 0.70 -1.03
N VAL A 101 14.60 -0.49 -0.42
CA VAL A 101 15.22 -1.68 -1.03
C VAL A 101 14.44 -2.13 -2.27
N ASP A 102 13.11 -2.02 -2.25
CA ASP A 102 12.23 -2.50 -3.30
C ASP A 102 11.61 -1.32 -4.10
N GLN A 103 12.27 -0.15 -4.15
CA GLN A 103 11.80 1.07 -4.83
C GLN A 103 11.50 0.83 -6.32
N ASP A 104 12.34 0.05 -7.00
CA ASP A 104 12.17 -0.26 -8.42
C ASP A 104 10.87 -1.02 -8.70
N PHE A 105 10.42 -1.83 -7.75
CA PHE A 105 9.14 -2.53 -7.86
C PHE A 105 7.98 -1.60 -7.50
N LEU A 106 8.08 -0.91 -6.37
CA LEU A 106 7.00 -0.06 -5.87
C LEU A 106 6.71 1.14 -6.79
N SER A 107 7.71 1.64 -7.52
CA SER A 107 7.54 2.72 -8.51
C SER A 107 6.78 2.30 -9.76
N GLN A 108 6.66 1.00 -10.05
CA GLN A 108 5.87 0.50 -11.18
C GLN A 108 4.35 0.57 -10.91
N ILE A 109 3.95 0.75 -9.65
CA ILE A 109 2.56 0.81 -9.24
C ILE A 109 2.09 2.28 -9.28
N PRO A 110 1.01 2.61 -10.02
CA PRO A 110 0.48 3.97 -10.12
C PRO A 110 -0.33 4.34 -8.86
N TRP A 111 0.37 4.65 -7.78
CA TRP A 111 -0.24 5.06 -6.51
C TRP A 111 -1.09 6.31 -6.66
N HIS A 112 -2.31 6.27 -6.15
CA HIS A 112 -3.19 7.45 -6.14
C HIS A 112 -2.93 8.34 -4.91
N TYR A 113 -2.71 7.71 -3.76
CA TYR A 113 -2.31 8.40 -2.54
C TYR A 113 -1.29 7.57 -1.76
N ALA A 114 -0.41 8.29 -1.07
CA ALA A 114 0.51 7.73 -0.08
C ALA A 114 0.23 8.35 1.29
N ILE A 115 0.14 7.50 2.31
CA ILE A 115 0.03 7.89 3.71
C ILE A 115 1.35 7.57 4.38
N ILE A 116 1.92 8.56 5.06
CA ILE A 116 3.24 8.47 5.66
C ILE A 116 3.08 8.64 7.18
N ASP A 117 3.23 7.56 7.92
CA ASP A 117 3.12 7.53 9.37
C ASP A 117 4.49 7.75 10.02
N GLU A 118 4.54 8.56 11.08
CA GLU A 118 5.78 9.03 11.70
C GLU A 118 6.72 9.74 10.69
N ALA A 119 6.12 10.62 9.86
CA ALA A 119 6.77 11.34 8.75
C ALA A 119 7.97 12.22 9.17
N GLN A 120 8.22 12.44 10.46
CA GLN A 120 9.45 13.07 10.93
C GLN A 120 10.72 12.32 10.48
N ARG A 121 10.62 11.05 10.10
CA ARG A 121 11.71 10.29 9.47
C ARG A 121 12.16 10.89 8.14
N LEU A 122 11.30 11.67 7.46
CA LEU A 122 11.56 12.37 6.22
C LEU A 122 12.03 13.81 6.43
N LYS A 123 12.60 14.16 7.58
CA LYS A 123 13.01 15.56 7.85
C LYS A 123 14.37 15.94 7.30
N ASN A 124 15.23 14.98 6.97
CA ASN A 124 16.58 15.29 6.51
C ASN A 124 16.67 15.07 4.99
N PRO A 125 16.86 16.10 4.15
CA PRO A 125 16.98 15.96 2.70
C PRO A 125 18.13 15.03 2.25
N SER A 126 19.10 14.81 3.14
CA SER A 126 20.21 13.87 2.96
C SER A 126 19.95 12.47 3.54
N SER A 127 18.76 12.22 4.10
CA SER A 127 18.31 10.87 4.42
C SER A 127 18.02 10.11 3.13
N VAL A 128 18.42 8.85 3.11
CA VAL A 128 18.23 7.91 1.98
C VAL A 128 16.77 7.83 1.50
N CYS A 129 15.81 8.26 2.32
CA CYS A 129 14.37 8.18 2.08
C CYS A 129 13.72 9.40 1.42
N PHE A 130 14.49 10.40 0.99
CA PHE A 130 13.97 11.56 0.24
C PHE A 130 13.93 11.32 -1.27
#